data_AF-A0A1A8F3V4-F1
#
_entry.id   AF-A0A1A8F3V4-F1
#
_cell.length_a   1.000
_cell.length_b   1.000
_cell.length_c   1.000
_cell.angle_alpha   90.00
_cell.angle_beta   90.00
_cell.angle_gamma   90.00
#
_symmetry.space_group_name_H-M   'P 1'
#
loop_
_entity.id
_entity.type
_entity.pdbx_description
1 polymer ?
#
loop_
_entity_poly.entity_id
_entity_poly.type
_entity_poly.pdbx_seq_one_letter_code
_entity_poly.pdbx_strand_id
1 'polypeptide(L)'
;GWKWGGCSEDVDFGSMVSREFADARENRPDARSAMNRHNNEAGRMSLNENMFLKCKCHGLSGSCEVKTCWWSQPDFRIIGDYMKDKYDSASEMVVEKHKESRGWVETLRPKYNYFKPPTERDLVYYEMSPNFCDPNPETGSFGTRDRICNLTSHGID
;
A
#
# COMPACT_ATOMS: atom_id res chain seq x y z
N GLY A 1 -28.94 9.53 -19.19
CA GLY A 1 -27.62 10.05 -18.78
C GLY A 1 -27.58 10.26 -17.28
N TRP A 2 -26.55 10.87 -16.71
CA TRP A 2 -26.47 11.19 -15.27
C TRP A 2 -25.88 12.58 -15.06
N LYS A 3 -26.07 13.15 -13.86
CA LYS A 3 -25.48 14.44 -13.47
C LYS A 3 -24.59 14.27 -12.24
N TRP A 4 -23.54 15.08 -12.15
CA TRP A 4 -22.76 15.21 -10.92
C TRP A 4 -23.60 15.80 -9.79
N GLY A 5 -23.37 15.35 -8.56
CA GLY A 5 -23.98 15.89 -7.35
C GLY A 5 -23.76 14.97 -6.15
N GLY A 6 -24.23 15.35 -4.97
CA GLY A 6 -23.84 14.67 -3.72
C GLY A 6 -22.53 15.24 -3.16
N CYS A 7 -21.76 14.43 -2.44
CA CYS A 7 -20.46 14.80 -1.88
C CYS A 7 -19.41 13.81 -2.40
N SER A 8 -18.60 14.26 -3.36
CA SER A 8 -17.42 13.50 -3.80
C SER A 8 -16.36 13.56 -2.70
N GLU A 9 -15.82 12.41 -2.35
CA GLU A 9 -14.76 12.32 -1.36
C GLU A 9 -13.44 12.86 -1.93
N ASP A 10 -12.72 13.66 -1.14
CA ASP A 10 -11.46 14.29 -1.52
C ASP A 10 -10.27 13.43 -1.09
N VAL A 11 -9.94 12.46 -1.94
CA VAL A 11 -8.82 11.53 -1.72
C VAL A 11 -7.45 12.22 -1.85
N ASP A 12 -7.38 13.31 -2.61
CA ASP A 12 -6.16 14.09 -2.81
C ASP A 12 -5.76 14.81 -1.51
N PHE A 13 -6.74 15.42 -0.83
CA PHE A 13 -6.52 16.01 0.48
C PHE A 13 -6.03 14.98 1.50
N GLY A 14 -6.68 13.81 1.56
CA GLY A 14 -6.26 12.72 2.45
C GLY A 14 -4.83 12.23 2.16
N SER A 15 -4.50 12.08 0.88
CA SER A 15 -3.15 11.69 0.43
C SER A 15 -2.10 12.73 0.79
N MET A 16 -2.42 14.02 0.67
CA MET A 16 -1.53 15.13 1.05
C MET A 16 -1.22 15.11 2.55
N VAL A 17 -2.25 15.00 3.40
CA VAL A 17 -2.08 14.90 4.86
C VAL A 17 -1.25 13.67 5.23
N SER A 18 -1.56 12.50 4.64
CA SER A 18 -0.79 11.27 4.87
C SER A 18 0.69 11.45 4.51
N ARG A 19 0.99 12.12 3.40
CA ARG A 19 2.36 12.40 2.96
C ARG A 19 3.10 13.32 3.94
N GLU A 20 2.48 14.40 4.39
CA GLU A 20 3.10 15.32 5.35
C GLU A 20 3.42 14.64 6.69
N PHE A 21 2.56 13.74 7.16
CA PHE A 21 2.75 13.08 8.45
C PHE A 21 3.68 11.86 8.39
N ALA A 22 3.47 10.95 7.44
CA ALA A 22 4.23 9.70 7.36
C ALA A 22 5.67 9.94 6.89
N ASP A 23 5.87 10.81 5.91
CA ASP A 23 7.17 10.98 5.26
C ASP A 23 8.06 11.99 6.01
N ALA A 24 7.52 12.75 6.98
CA ALA A 24 8.29 13.71 7.79
C ALA A 24 9.46 13.07 8.55
N ARG A 25 9.35 11.77 8.88
CA ARG A 25 10.40 11.02 9.58
C ARG A 25 11.40 10.36 8.62
N GLU A 26 11.03 10.22 7.35
CA GLU A 26 11.82 9.55 6.31
C GLU A 26 12.71 10.58 5.59
N ASN A 27 13.48 11.37 6.33
CA ASN A 27 14.30 12.45 5.78
C ASN A 27 15.80 12.11 5.67
N ARG A 28 16.20 10.92 6.14
CA ARG A 28 17.60 10.48 6.08
C ARG A 28 17.93 9.96 4.67
N PRO A 29 19.19 10.12 4.22
CA PRO A 29 19.65 9.56 2.96
C PRO A 29 20.04 8.08 3.12
N ASP A 30 19.24 7.30 3.85
CA ASP A 30 19.45 5.87 4.10
C ASP A 30 18.44 4.99 3.35
N ALA A 31 18.78 3.71 3.19
CA ALA A 31 17.99 2.74 2.44
C ALA A 31 16.60 2.52 3.04
N ARG A 32 16.50 2.58 4.38
CA ARG A 32 15.23 2.44 5.10
C ARG A 32 14.27 3.58 4.78
N SER A 33 14.75 4.83 4.82
CA SER A 33 13.93 5.99 4.45
C SER A 33 13.51 5.94 2.98
N ALA A 34 14.40 5.49 2.09
CA ALA A 34 14.06 5.30 0.68
C ALA A 34 12.94 4.25 0.48
N MET A 35 13.04 3.10 1.16
CA MET A 35 12.02 2.04 1.13
C MET A 35 10.69 2.53 1.70
N ASN A 36 10.72 3.19 2.87
CA ASN A 36 9.53 3.67 3.55
C ASN A 36 8.77 4.70 2.71
N ARG A 37 9.47 5.70 2.11
CA ARG A 37 8.82 6.68 1.22
C ARG A 37 8.14 6.01 0.03
N HIS A 38 8.77 4.99 -0.57
CA HIS A 38 8.19 4.25 -1.69
C HIS A 38 6.90 3.51 -1.27
N ASN A 39 6.98 2.72 -0.19
CA ASN A 39 5.84 1.93 0.28
C ASN A 39 4.70 2.81 0.83
N ASN A 40 5.02 3.94 1.46
CA ASN A 40 4.03 4.93 1.88
C ASN A 40 3.28 5.50 0.66
N GLU A 41 3.99 5.79 -0.43
CA GLU A 41 3.35 6.27 -1.66
C GLU A 41 2.48 5.18 -2.31
N ALA A 42 2.93 3.93 -2.37
CA ALA A 42 2.11 2.82 -2.84
C ALA A 42 0.79 2.69 -2.04
N GLY A 43 0.87 2.87 -0.71
CA GLY A 43 -0.31 2.91 0.15
C GLY A 43 -1.26 4.06 -0.20
N ARG A 44 -0.75 5.28 -0.44
CA ARG A 44 -1.57 6.43 -0.85
C ARG A 44 -2.19 6.21 -2.24
N MET A 45 -1.43 5.69 -3.18
CA MET A 45 -1.89 5.40 -4.54
C MET A 45 -2.99 4.34 -4.55
N SER A 46 -2.97 3.37 -3.64
CA SER A 46 -4.02 2.35 -3.54
C SER A 46 -5.43 2.95 -3.35
N LEU A 47 -5.57 4.07 -2.63
CA LEU A 47 -6.85 4.75 -2.48
C LEU A 47 -7.27 5.45 -3.77
N ASN A 48 -6.35 6.20 -4.39
CA ASN A 48 -6.61 6.93 -5.63
C ASN A 48 -7.05 6.00 -6.77
N GLU A 49 -6.43 4.82 -6.89
CA GLU A 49 -6.74 3.87 -7.96
C GLU A 49 -8.07 3.15 -7.79
N ASN A 50 -8.54 3.02 -6.55
CA ASN A 50 -9.76 2.29 -6.23
C ASN A 50 -10.98 3.22 -6.03
N MET A 51 -10.83 4.53 -6.28
CA MET A 51 -11.97 5.44 -6.35
C MET A 51 -12.94 5.00 -7.44
N PHE A 52 -14.23 5.01 -7.13
CA PHE A 52 -15.26 4.62 -8.07
C PHE A 52 -16.44 5.58 -8.07
N LEU A 53 -17.18 5.58 -9.19
CA LEU A 53 -18.37 6.37 -9.34
C LEU A 53 -19.55 5.70 -8.63
N LYS A 54 -20.03 6.30 -7.55
CA LYS A 54 -21.23 5.87 -6.83
C LYS A 54 -22.41 6.71 -7.28
N CYS A 55 -23.55 6.07 -7.55
CA CYS A 55 -24.75 6.74 -8.04
C CYS A 55 -25.98 6.44 -7.18
N LYS A 56 -26.88 7.42 -7.06
CA LYS A 56 -28.23 7.25 -6.48
C LYS A 56 -29.28 7.51 -7.55
N CYS A 57 -30.19 6.55 -7.71
CA CYS A 57 -31.36 6.67 -8.59
C CYS A 57 -32.53 7.29 -7.82
N HIS A 58 -33.25 8.20 -8.47
CA HIS A 58 -34.35 8.94 -7.85
C HIS A 58 -35.41 9.38 -8.87
N GLY A 59 -35.53 8.68 -9.99
CA GLY A 59 -36.65 8.81 -10.91
C GLY A 59 -37.97 8.30 -10.31
N LEU A 60 -39.05 8.42 -11.08
CA LEU A 60 -40.38 7.96 -10.66
C LEU A 60 -40.33 6.51 -10.18
N SER A 61 -40.89 6.23 -9.00
CA SER A 61 -40.86 4.91 -8.36
C SER A 61 -39.45 4.32 -8.16
N GLY A 62 -38.42 5.17 -8.05
CA GLY A 62 -37.03 4.76 -7.88
C GLY A 62 -36.31 4.37 -9.18
N SER A 63 -36.86 4.70 -10.34
CA SER A 63 -36.21 4.43 -11.62
C SER A 63 -34.86 5.15 -11.75
N CYS A 64 -33.94 4.57 -12.52
CA CYS A 64 -32.61 5.13 -12.79
C CYS A 64 -32.54 6.00 -14.05
N GLU A 65 -33.70 6.39 -14.62
CA GLU A 65 -33.78 7.34 -15.74
C GLU A 65 -33.17 8.69 -15.37
N VAL A 66 -33.34 9.07 -14.09
CA VAL A 66 -32.67 10.20 -13.45
C VAL A 66 -31.81 9.65 -12.30
N LYS A 67 -30.50 9.89 -12.38
CA LYS A 67 -29.56 9.54 -11.32
C LYS A 67 -28.48 10.60 -11.14
N THR A 68 -28.01 10.71 -9.92
CA THR A 68 -26.91 11.61 -9.51
C THR A 68 -25.75 10.77 -9.04
N CYS A 69 -24.52 11.13 -9.44
CA CYS A 69 -23.32 10.38 -9.08
C CYS A 69 -22.22 11.27 -8.49
N TRP A 70 -21.36 10.67 -7.69
CA TRP A 70 -20.19 11.28 -7.05
C TRP A 70 -19.04 10.26 -6.94
N TRP A 71 -17.83 10.75 -6.69
CA TRP A 71 -16.67 9.90 -6.39
C TRP A 71 -16.73 9.40 -4.95
N SER A 72 -16.50 8.10 -4.76
CA SER A 72 -16.52 7.47 -3.43
C SER A 72 -15.37 6.49 -3.30
N GLN A 73 -14.81 6.38 -2.09
CA GLN A 73 -13.83 5.34 -1.75
C GLN A 73 -14.52 3.99 -1.56
N PRO A 74 -13.81 2.88 -1.81
CA PRO A 74 -14.31 1.55 -1.47
C PRO A 74 -14.31 1.34 0.05
N ASP A 75 -14.93 0.24 0.48
CA ASP A 75 -14.68 -0.26 1.83
C ASP A 75 -13.17 -0.55 1.99
N PHE A 76 -12.61 -0.21 3.15
CA PHE A 76 -11.19 -0.36 3.40
C PHE A 76 -10.70 -1.82 3.30
N ARG A 77 -11.59 -2.81 3.40
CA ARG A 77 -11.28 -4.21 3.10
C ARG A 77 -10.71 -4.38 1.69
N ILE A 78 -11.27 -3.70 0.70
CA ILE A 78 -10.80 -3.78 -0.69
C ILE A 78 -9.36 -3.25 -0.81
N ILE A 79 -9.05 -2.19 -0.08
CA ILE A 79 -7.69 -1.65 -0.01
C ILE A 79 -6.74 -2.63 0.68
N GLY A 80 -7.18 -3.24 1.78
CA GLY A 80 -6.41 -4.28 2.49
C GLY A 80 -6.10 -5.49 1.62
N ASP A 81 -7.08 -5.99 0.88
CA ASP A 81 -6.93 -7.11 -0.05
C ASP A 81 -5.99 -6.73 -1.21
N TYR A 82 -6.16 -5.54 -1.80
CA TYR A 82 -5.24 -5.00 -2.83
C TYR A 82 -3.79 -4.92 -2.32
N MET A 83 -3.58 -4.37 -1.12
CA MET A 83 -2.24 -4.24 -0.53
C MET A 83 -1.66 -5.60 -0.13
N LYS A 84 -2.50 -6.58 0.21
CA LYS A 84 -2.06 -7.95 0.46
C LYS A 84 -1.56 -8.62 -0.82
N ASP A 85 -2.22 -8.40 -1.95
CA ASP A 85 -1.72 -8.86 -3.26
C ASP A 85 -0.37 -8.21 -3.59
N LYS A 86 -0.22 -6.90 -3.33
CA LYS A 86 1.06 -6.19 -3.49
C LYS A 86 2.16 -6.71 -2.58
N TYR A 87 1.80 -7.16 -1.36
CA TYR A 87 2.73 -7.79 -0.44
C TYR A 87 3.24 -9.13 -0.99
N ASP A 88 2.35 -9.96 -1.54
CA ASP A 88 2.73 -11.26 -2.12
C ASP A 88 3.63 -11.11 -3.37
N SER A 89 3.54 -9.97 -4.05
CA SER A 89 4.36 -9.63 -5.23
C SER A 89 5.46 -8.59 -4.94
N ALA A 90 5.80 -8.33 -3.68
CA ALA A 90 6.75 -7.27 -3.35
C ALA A 90 8.13 -7.52 -4.00
N SER A 91 8.75 -6.46 -4.52
CA SER A 91 10.04 -6.54 -5.22
C SER A 91 11.21 -6.45 -4.26
N GLU A 92 12.13 -7.43 -4.35
CA GLU A 92 13.39 -7.39 -3.60
C GLU A 92 14.38 -6.42 -4.26
N MET A 93 14.93 -5.53 -3.44
CA MET A 93 15.87 -4.48 -3.82
C MET A 93 17.24 -4.73 -3.22
N VAL A 94 18.26 -4.13 -3.82
CA VAL A 94 19.64 -4.08 -3.33
C VAL A 94 19.96 -2.64 -2.98
N VAL A 95 20.68 -2.45 -1.87
CA VAL A 95 21.16 -1.15 -1.44
C VAL A 95 22.44 -0.79 -2.20
N GLU A 96 22.43 0.36 -2.87
CA GLU A 96 23.61 0.96 -3.49
C GLU A 96 24.01 2.22 -2.72
N LYS A 97 25.31 2.45 -2.56
CA LYS A 97 25.83 3.64 -1.86
C LYS A 97 26.68 4.45 -2.81
N HIS A 98 26.38 5.74 -2.93
CA HIS A 98 27.17 6.69 -3.69
C HIS A 98 27.35 8.00 -2.92
N LYS A 99 28.32 8.81 -3.37
CA LYS A 99 28.64 10.08 -2.73
C LYS A 99 28.06 11.23 -3.53
N GLU A 100 27.23 12.03 -2.87
CA GLU A 100 26.71 13.29 -3.38
C GLU A 100 27.36 14.49 -2.69
N SER A 101 27.03 15.70 -3.11
CA SER A 101 27.56 16.95 -2.54
C SER A 101 27.29 17.09 -1.04
N ARG A 102 26.18 16.53 -0.56
CA ARG A 102 25.74 16.57 0.84
C ARG A 102 26.23 15.38 1.69
N GLY A 103 26.93 14.40 1.09
CA GLY A 103 27.45 13.23 1.80
C GLY A 103 27.12 11.91 1.11
N TRP A 104 27.24 10.81 1.86
CA TRP A 104 26.85 9.48 1.38
C TRP A 104 25.34 9.35 1.34
N VAL A 105 24.84 8.75 0.25
CA VAL A 105 23.42 8.47 0.02
C VAL A 105 23.27 7.01 -0.32
N GLU A 106 22.25 6.39 0.25
CA GLU A 106 21.84 5.03 -0.08
C GLU A 106 20.59 5.04 -0.97
N THR A 107 20.61 4.30 -2.07
CA THR A 107 19.48 4.12 -2.98
C THR A 107 19.13 2.66 -3.15
N LEU A 108 17.92 2.40 -3.65
CA LEU A 108 17.41 1.06 -3.88
C LEU A 108 17.37 0.77 -5.38
N ARG A 109 17.98 -0.35 -5.78
CA ARG A 109 17.91 -0.87 -7.15
C ARG A 109 17.29 -2.26 -7.16
N PRO A 110 16.46 -2.63 -8.15
CA PRO A 110 15.94 -4.00 -8.24
C PRO A 110 17.05 -5.04 -8.22
N LYS A 111 16.90 -6.08 -7.39
CA LYS A 111 17.88 -7.18 -7.31
C LYS A 111 17.94 -7.99 -8.59
N TYR A 112 16.78 -8.19 -9.23
CA TYR A 112 16.62 -9.04 -10.40
C TYR A 112 16.23 -8.23 -11.63
N ASN A 113 17.20 -7.93 -12.51
CA ASN A 113 17.01 -7.05 -13.67
C ASN A 113 16.23 -7.66 -14.85
N TYR A 114 15.96 -8.96 -14.82
CA TYR A 114 15.23 -9.66 -15.88
C TYR A 114 13.70 -9.66 -15.65
N PHE A 115 13.26 -9.28 -14.45
CA PHE A 115 11.85 -9.05 -14.15
C PHE A 115 11.47 -7.59 -14.42
N LYS A 116 10.16 -7.33 -14.49
CA LYS A 116 9.64 -5.95 -14.58
C LYS A 116 10.06 -5.19 -13.32
N PRO A 117 10.61 -3.96 -13.44
CA PRO A 117 10.93 -3.15 -12.28
C PRO A 117 9.64 -2.71 -11.54
N PRO A 118 9.71 -2.52 -10.21
CA PRO A 118 8.57 -2.04 -9.44
C PRO A 118 8.16 -0.63 -9.86
N THR A 119 6.85 -0.39 -9.87
CA THR A 119 6.23 0.93 -10.06
C THR A 119 5.98 1.60 -8.71
N GLU A 120 5.50 2.85 -8.71
CA GLU A 120 5.10 3.57 -7.48
C GLU A 120 3.92 2.94 -6.72
N ARG A 121 3.25 1.95 -7.31
CA ARG A 121 2.11 1.22 -6.72
C ARG A 121 2.51 -0.14 -6.15
N ASP A 122 3.77 -0.53 -6.35
CA ASP A 122 4.28 -1.81 -5.89
C ASP A 122 4.98 -1.64 -4.55
N LEU A 123 5.09 -2.72 -3.79
CA LEU A 123 5.86 -2.72 -2.55
C LEU A 123 7.29 -3.16 -2.82
N VAL A 124 8.23 -2.57 -2.08
CA VAL A 124 9.65 -2.91 -2.14
C VAL A 124 10.20 -3.24 -0.76
N TYR A 125 11.18 -4.14 -0.71
CA TYR A 125 11.92 -4.49 0.49
C TYR A 125 13.37 -4.84 0.14
N TYR A 126 14.29 -4.80 1.10
CA TYR A 126 15.70 -5.16 0.87
C TYR A 126 16.32 -6.07 1.93
N GLU A 127 15.60 -6.35 3.03
CA GLU A 127 16.03 -7.27 4.09
C GLU A 127 15.13 -8.51 4.08
N MET A 128 15.72 -9.69 4.25
CA MET A 128 14.92 -10.92 4.38
C MET A 128 14.14 -10.91 5.70
N SER A 129 12.87 -11.31 5.63
CA SER A 129 12.07 -11.53 6.83
C SER A 129 12.67 -12.63 7.70
N PRO A 130 12.67 -12.48 9.03
CA PRO A 130 13.14 -13.52 9.94
C PRO A 130 12.21 -14.73 9.93
N ASN A 131 12.66 -15.82 10.55
CA ASN A 131 11.78 -16.95 10.87
C ASN A 131 10.87 -16.56 12.06
N PHE A 132 9.56 -16.77 11.92
CA PHE A 132 8.55 -16.43 12.93
C PHE A 132 7.97 -17.64 13.68
N CYS A 133 8.51 -18.85 13.48
CA CYS A 133 8.05 -20.08 14.10
C CYS A 133 8.31 -20.09 15.61
N ASP A 134 9.53 -19.77 16.01
CA ASP A 134 9.95 -19.77 17.41
C ASP A 134 9.97 -18.34 18.00
N PRO A 135 9.77 -18.20 19.32
CA PRO A 135 9.92 -16.91 19.99
C PRO A 135 11.36 -16.41 19.88
N ASN A 136 11.53 -15.17 19.43
CA ASN A 136 12.83 -14.51 19.31
C ASN A 136 12.72 -13.03 19.73
N PRO A 137 13.26 -12.65 20.90
CA PRO A 137 13.25 -11.26 21.39
C PRO A 137 14.02 -10.26 20.51
N GLU A 138 15.03 -10.70 19.77
CA GLU A 138 15.83 -9.80 18.90
C GLU A 138 15.04 -9.33 17.68
N THR A 139 14.19 -10.21 17.13
CA THR A 139 13.31 -9.89 15.99
C THR A 139 11.92 -9.42 16.42
N GLY A 140 11.59 -9.56 17.71
CA GLY A 140 10.25 -9.31 18.25
C GLY A 140 9.22 -10.41 17.93
N SER A 141 9.67 -11.58 17.43
CA SER A 141 8.80 -12.72 17.17
C SER A 141 8.31 -13.35 18.48
N PHE A 142 7.01 -13.58 18.61
CA PHE A 142 6.42 -14.33 19.73
C PHE A 142 6.35 -15.84 19.48
N GLY A 143 6.70 -16.30 18.28
CA GLY A 143 6.49 -17.67 17.82
C GLY A 143 5.03 -17.97 17.47
N THR A 144 4.75 -19.23 17.13
CA THR A 144 3.41 -19.68 16.69
C THR A 144 2.64 -20.49 17.72
N ARG A 145 3.19 -20.68 18.92
CA ARG A 145 2.55 -21.43 20.00
C ARG A 145 1.20 -20.80 20.37
N ASP A 146 0.20 -21.64 20.64
CA ASP A 146 -1.15 -21.27 21.09
C ASP A 146 -1.97 -20.41 20.09
N ARG A 147 -1.51 -20.32 18.83
CA ARG A 147 -2.32 -19.75 17.74
C ARG A 147 -3.38 -20.76 17.29
N ILE A 148 -4.55 -20.24 16.92
CA ILE A 148 -5.61 -21.04 16.29
C ILE A 148 -5.11 -21.53 14.94
N CYS A 149 -5.33 -22.80 14.63
CA CYS A 149 -5.02 -23.39 13.33
C CYS A 149 -6.30 -23.87 12.63
N ASN A 150 -6.20 -24.09 11.32
CA ASN A 150 -7.28 -24.66 10.53
C ASN A 150 -6.97 -26.11 10.12
N LEU A 151 -7.67 -27.06 10.73
CA LEU A 151 -7.45 -28.49 10.49
C LEU A 151 -7.82 -28.95 9.07
N THR A 152 -8.59 -28.15 8.33
CA THR A 152 -8.98 -28.47 6.94
C THR A 152 -8.00 -27.96 5.90
N SER A 153 -7.02 -27.16 6.31
CA SER A 153 -6.03 -26.55 5.42
C SER A 153 -4.67 -27.22 5.58
N HIS A 154 -3.93 -27.28 4.48
CA HIS A 154 -2.51 -27.63 4.46
C HIS A 154 -1.62 -26.40 4.23
N GLY A 155 -2.19 -25.20 4.39
CA GLY A 155 -1.56 -23.90 4.20
C GLY A 155 -0.88 -23.35 5.46
N ILE A 156 -0.69 -22.03 5.47
CA ILE A 156 0.05 -21.28 6.51
C ILE A 156 -0.88 -20.80 7.65
N ASP A 157 -2.17 -21.17 7.62
CA ASP A 157 -3.24 -20.66 8.47
C ASP A 157 -3.31 -21.22 9.90
#